data_AF-A0A0K2RMV5-F1
#
_entry.id   AF-A0A0K2RMV5-F1
#
_cell.length_a   1.000
_cell.length_b   1.000
_cell.length_c   1.000
_cell.angle_alpha   90.00
_cell.angle_beta   90.00
_cell.angle_gamma   90.00
#
_symmetry.space_group_name_H-M   'P 1'
#
loop_
_entity.id
_entity.type
_entity.pdbx_description
1 polymer ?
#
loop_
_entity_poly.entity_id
_entity_poly.type
_entity_poly.pdbx_seq_one_letter_code
_entity_poly.pdbx_strand_id
1 'polypeptide(L)'
;MEGTDAVEAPIDGLLLSKKGGDNKAAHDFLAFMGSAEGQNAYSAVDGSNIATVKGADTSKFTPLNKKCADTISNAKYISQFLDRDALPAMANNVMIPALQSFIKDGTVDVKNLEAQAKTLYAAQ
;
A
#
# COMPACT_ATOMS: atom_id res chain seq x y z
N MET A 1 -8.40 -22.43 -2.49
CA MET A 1 -8.04 -21.84 -1.19
C MET A 1 -8.42 -20.38 -1.33
N GLU A 2 -9.43 -19.91 -0.60
CA GLU A 2 -9.90 -18.53 -0.74
C GLU A 2 -8.89 -17.57 -0.11
N GLY A 3 -8.68 -16.39 -0.72
CA GLY A 3 -7.82 -15.34 -0.15
C GLY A 3 -6.31 -15.51 -0.36
N THR A 4 -5.85 -16.44 -1.21
CA THR A 4 -4.40 -16.59 -1.53
C THR A 4 -3.95 -15.81 -2.75
N ASP A 5 -4.89 -15.34 -3.56
CA ASP A 5 -4.59 -14.62 -4.81
C ASP A 5 -4.29 -13.13 -4.57
N ALA A 6 -4.57 -12.63 -3.37
CA ALA A 6 -4.38 -11.25 -2.99
C ALA A 6 -3.39 -11.12 -1.82
N VAL A 7 -2.55 -10.09 -1.86
CA VAL A 7 -1.64 -9.71 -0.77
C VAL A 7 -1.85 -8.23 -0.46
N GLU A 8 -1.87 -7.87 0.82
CA GLU A 8 -1.76 -6.48 1.23
C GLU A 8 -0.29 -6.07 1.22
N ALA A 9 0.09 -5.21 0.28
CA ALA A 9 1.44 -4.65 0.19
C ALA A 9 1.32 -3.20 -0.28
N PRO A 10 1.21 -2.24 0.65
CA PRO A 10 1.14 -0.82 0.31
C PRO A 10 2.35 -0.40 -0.54
N ILE A 11 2.08 0.26 -1.67
CA ILE A 11 3.08 0.70 -2.63
C ILE A 11 3.15 2.23 -2.58
N ASP A 12 4.33 2.73 -2.25
CA ASP A 12 4.60 4.16 -2.29
C ASP A 12 5.14 4.58 -3.66
N GLY A 13 4.90 5.84 -4.02
CA GLY A 13 5.28 6.38 -5.31
C GLY A 13 5.35 7.89 -5.30
N LEU A 14 5.73 8.43 -6.46
CA LEU A 14 5.86 9.86 -6.68
C LEU A 14 4.86 10.30 -7.75
N LEU A 15 4.22 11.44 -7.51
CA LEU A 15 3.31 12.07 -8.47
C LEU A 15 3.87 13.42 -8.90
N LEU A 16 3.77 13.72 -10.20
CA LEU A 16 4.06 15.05 -10.71
C LEU A 16 2.81 15.92 -10.63
N SER A 17 2.89 17.04 -9.91
CA SER A 17 1.80 18.02 -9.91
C SER A 17 1.59 18.61 -11.32
N LYS A 18 0.36 19.05 -11.62
CA LYS A 18 0.03 19.69 -12.91
C LYS A 18 0.98 20.84 -13.27
N LYS A 19 1.38 21.65 -12.30
CA LYS A 19 2.31 22.79 -12.51
C LYS A 19 3.71 22.33 -12.91
N GLY A 20 4.13 21.14 -12.50
CA GLY A 20 5.42 20.56 -12.85
C GLY A 20 5.43 19.83 -14.21
N GLY A 21 4.28 19.70 -14.87
CA GLY A 21 4.09 18.87 -16.06
C GLY A 21 4.98 19.22 -17.26
N ASP A 22 5.41 20.47 -17.39
CA ASP A 22 6.29 20.93 -18.47
C ASP A 22 7.78 20.99 -18.05
N ASN A 23 8.10 20.63 -16.80
CA ASN A 23 9.45 20.70 -16.28
C ASN A 23 10.24 19.42 -16.61
N LYS A 24 11.14 19.51 -17.59
CA LYS A 24 12.01 18.39 -18.00
C LYS A 24 12.78 17.77 -16.82
N ALA A 25 13.35 18.56 -15.93
CA ALA A 25 14.13 18.04 -14.81
C ALA A 25 13.25 17.21 -13.84
N ALA A 26 11.98 17.57 -13.68
CA ALA A 26 11.06 16.78 -12.88
C ALA A 26 10.73 15.44 -13.54
N HIS A 27 10.57 15.40 -14.86
CA HIS A 27 10.42 14.14 -15.62
C HIS A 27 11.65 13.27 -15.55
N ASP A 28 12.84 13.85 -15.76
CA ASP A 28 14.10 13.12 -15.67
C ASP A 28 14.28 12.51 -14.26
N PHE A 29 13.90 13.24 -13.22
CA PHE A 29 13.92 12.74 -11.84
C PHE A 29 12.94 11.57 -11.63
N LEU A 30 11.69 11.67 -12.10
CA LEU A 30 10.72 10.57 -11.97
C LEU A 30 11.15 9.33 -12.77
N ALA A 31 11.73 9.53 -13.95
CA ALA A 31 12.31 8.44 -14.75
C ALA A 31 13.47 7.76 -14.01
N PHE A 32 14.35 8.53 -13.37
CA PHE A 32 15.41 8.00 -12.53
C PHE A 32 14.85 7.19 -11.35
N MET A 33 13.87 7.73 -10.60
CA MET A 33 13.26 7.04 -9.46
C MET A 33 12.52 5.74 -9.86
N GLY A 34 12.05 5.64 -11.11
CA GLY A 34 11.45 4.42 -11.67
C GLY A 34 12.47 3.37 -12.16
N SER A 35 13.77 3.66 -12.11
CA SER A 35 14.84 2.77 -12.56
C SER A 35 15.40 1.91 -11.42
N ALA A 36 16.12 0.83 -11.76
CA ALA A 36 16.86 0.03 -10.80
C ALA A 36 17.90 0.87 -10.03
N GLU A 37 18.59 1.79 -10.71
CA GLU A 37 19.58 2.67 -10.08
C GLU A 37 18.94 3.59 -9.03
N GLY A 38 17.82 4.22 -9.37
CA GLY A 38 17.10 5.11 -8.45
C GLY A 38 16.52 4.37 -7.24
N GLN A 39 15.89 3.21 -7.45
CA GLN A 39 15.36 2.43 -6.33
C GLN A 39 16.50 1.84 -5.46
N ASN A 40 17.62 1.43 -6.06
CA ASN A 40 18.79 0.97 -5.30
C ASN A 40 19.41 2.10 -4.47
N ALA A 41 19.45 3.33 -5.00
CA ALA A 41 19.91 4.50 -4.27
C ALA A 41 19.02 4.78 -3.03
N TYR A 42 17.70 4.62 -3.17
CA TYR A 42 16.76 4.72 -2.04
C TYR A 42 16.98 3.60 -1.02
N SER A 43 17.05 2.34 -1.48
CA SER A 43 17.24 1.17 -0.60
C SER A 43 18.58 1.16 0.14
N ALA A 44 19.59 1.87 -0.35
CA ALA A 44 20.84 2.07 0.37
C ALA A 44 20.69 2.93 1.63
N VAL A 45 19.67 3.78 1.69
CA VAL A 45 19.32 4.63 2.84
C VAL A 45 18.27 3.95 3.70
N ASP A 46 17.23 3.36 3.09
CA ASP A 46 16.16 2.65 3.78
C ASP A 46 15.93 1.25 3.17
N GLY A 47 16.45 0.23 3.86
CA GLY A 47 16.32 -1.17 3.47
C GLY A 47 15.04 -1.86 3.99
N SER A 48 14.09 -1.13 4.58
CA SER A 48 12.84 -1.72 5.09
C SER A 48 11.85 -2.08 3.97
N ASN A 49 11.96 -1.43 2.81
CA ASN A 49 11.07 -1.61 1.67
C ASN A 49 11.62 -2.63 0.66
N ILE A 50 10.71 -3.26 -0.09
CA ILE A 50 11.04 -4.12 -1.22
C ILE A 50 10.86 -3.30 -2.51
N ALA A 51 11.93 -3.20 -3.29
CA ALA A 51 11.93 -2.52 -4.58
C ALA A 51 10.93 -3.16 -5.56
N THR A 52 10.22 -2.33 -6.32
CA THR A 52 9.18 -2.75 -7.28
C THR A 52 9.73 -2.95 -8.70
N VAL A 53 10.90 -2.38 -9.00
CA VAL A 53 11.53 -2.47 -10.32
C VAL A 53 12.26 -3.79 -10.52
N LYS A 54 12.15 -4.36 -11.73
CA LYS A 54 12.98 -5.51 -12.12
C LYS A 54 14.45 -5.11 -12.18
N GLY A 55 15.33 -5.89 -11.57
CA GLY A 55 16.78 -5.64 -11.58
C GLY A 55 17.29 -4.77 -10.44
N ALA A 56 16.45 -4.45 -9.45
CA ALA A 56 16.93 -3.93 -8.17
C ALA A 56 17.92 -4.92 -7.51
N ASP A 57 18.89 -4.39 -6.77
CA ASP A 57 19.89 -5.20 -6.07
C ASP A 57 19.28 -5.83 -4.82
N THR A 58 19.02 -7.13 -4.90
CA THR A 58 18.50 -7.92 -3.78
C THR A 58 19.61 -8.68 -3.02
N SER A 59 20.89 -8.37 -3.24
CA SER A 59 22.03 -9.09 -2.64
C SER A 59 22.00 -9.04 -1.10
N LYS A 60 21.47 -7.95 -0.54
CA LYS A 60 21.33 -7.74 0.92
C LYS A 60 20.03 -8.28 1.51
N PHE A 61 19.13 -8.86 0.70
CA PHE A 61 17.85 -9.33 1.21
C PHE A 61 18.05 -10.47 2.22
N THR A 62 17.41 -10.31 3.38
CA THR A 62 17.27 -11.38 4.35
C THR A 62 16.38 -12.50 3.79
N PRO A 63 16.39 -13.71 4.39
CA PRO A 63 15.44 -14.75 4.02
C PRO A 63 13.98 -14.29 4.06
N LEU A 64 13.62 -13.42 5.03
CA LEU A 64 12.28 -12.85 5.12
C LEU A 64 11.97 -11.92 3.93
N ASN A 65 12.88 -11.00 3.58
CA ASN A 65 12.66 -10.12 2.42
C ASN A 65 12.48 -10.90 1.13
N LYS A 66 13.28 -11.96 0.92
CA LYS A 66 13.14 -12.85 -0.25
C LYS A 66 11.77 -13.54 -0.26
N LYS A 67 11.30 -14.01 0.90
CA LYS A 67 9.98 -14.63 0.99
C LYS A 67 8.85 -13.64 0.72
N CYS A 68 8.93 -12.44 1.27
CA CYS A 68 7.96 -11.38 0.98
C CYS A 68 7.95 -11.01 -0.50
N ALA A 69 9.13 -10.84 -1.13
CA ALA A 69 9.23 -10.51 -2.55
C ALA A 69 8.64 -11.62 -3.44
N ASP A 70 8.89 -12.89 -3.10
CA ASP A 70 8.29 -14.06 -3.76
C ASP A 70 6.75 -14.07 -3.60
N THR A 71 6.23 -13.87 -2.39
CA THR A 71 4.79 -13.81 -2.14
C THR A 71 4.13 -12.67 -2.93
N ILE A 72 4.72 -11.46 -2.91
CA ILE A 72 4.19 -10.30 -3.65
C ILE A 72 4.23 -10.54 -5.15
N SER A 73 5.33 -11.10 -5.68
CA SER A 73 5.51 -11.33 -7.13
C SER A 73 4.54 -12.39 -7.69
N ASN A 74 4.06 -13.30 -6.84
CA ASN A 74 3.10 -14.33 -7.22
C ASN A 74 1.64 -13.94 -6.92
N ALA A 75 1.40 -12.80 -6.25
CA ALA A 75 0.05 -12.32 -6.00
C ALA A 75 -0.61 -11.83 -7.30
N LYS A 76 -1.86 -12.21 -7.52
CA LYS A 76 -2.66 -11.74 -8.65
C LYS A 76 -3.20 -10.33 -8.42
N TYR A 77 -3.50 -10.00 -7.17
CA TYR A 77 -4.01 -8.71 -6.74
C TYR A 77 -3.17 -8.17 -5.57
N ILE A 78 -2.91 -6.87 -5.58
CA ILE A 78 -2.22 -6.19 -4.48
C ILE A 78 -3.15 -5.08 -3.98
N SER A 79 -3.59 -5.20 -2.73
CA SER A 79 -4.32 -4.12 -2.02
C SER A 79 -3.34 -3.20 -1.29
N GLN A 80 -3.78 -1.99 -0.98
CA GLN A 80 -2.96 -0.93 -0.40
C GLN A 80 -3.15 -0.78 1.11
N PHE A 81 -3.78 -1.77 1.76
CA PHE A 81 -4.29 -1.73 3.13
C PHE A 81 -5.55 -0.86 3.26
N LEU A 82 -6.40 -1.20 4.24
CA LEU A 82 -7.75 -0.64 4.38
C LEU A 82 -7.77 0.89 4.52
N ASP A 83 -6.77 1.49 5.16
CA ASP A 83 -6.70 2.94 5.35
C ASP A 83 -6.38 3.74 4.07
N ARG A 84 -5.93 3.06 3.01
CA ARG A 84 -5.67 3.62 1.67
C ARG A 84 -6.71 3.19 0.64
N ASP A 85 -7.26 1.97 0.78
CA ASP A 85 -8.28 1.44 -0.13
C ASP A 85 -9.71 1.91 0.22
N ALA A 86 -9.94 2.39 1.45
CA ALA A 86 -11.19 3.01 1.87
C ALA A 86 -11.00 4.49 2.22
N LEU A 87 -12.10 5.19 2.51
CA LEU A 87 -12.01 6.53 3.09
C LEU A 87 -11.25 6.48 4.43
N PRO A 88 -10.33 7.41 4.72
CA PRO A 88 -9.61 7.43 5.98
C PRO A 88 -10.54 7.44 7.21
N ALA A 89 -11.69 8.13 7.11
CA ALA A 89 -12.71 8.12 8.16
C ALA A 89 -13.39 6.75 8.33
N MET A 90 -13.55 5.98 7.25
CA MET A 90 -14.10 4.61 7.32
C MET A 90 -13.13 3.70 8.07
N ALA A 91 -11.85 3.74 7.75
CA ALA A 91 -10.83 2.95 8.45
C ALA A 91 -10.74 3.36 9.93
N ASN A 92 -10.53 4.65 10.20
CA ASN A 92 -10.20 5.14 11.54
C ASN A 92 -11.39 5.18 12.49
N ASN A 93 -12.54 5.69 12.04
CA ASN A 93 -13.64 5.99 12.94
C ASN A 93 -14.68 4.88 12.99
N VAL A 94 -14.72 3.99 11.98
CA VAL A 94 -15.73 2.92 11.89
C VAL A 94 -15.09 1.55 12.08
N MET A 95 -14.11 1.20 11.24
CA MET A 95 -13.56 -0.16 11.21
C MET A 95 -12.66 -0.46 12.41
N ILE A 96 -11.79 0.45 12.83
CA ILE A 96 -10.95 0.24 14.03
C ILE A 96 -11.81 -0.04 15.27
N PRO A 97 -12.80 0.80 15.65
CA PRO A 97 -13.65 0.51 16.79
C PRO A 97 -14.46 -0.78 16.64
N ALA A 98 -15.01 -1.07 15.45
CA ALA A 98 -15.77 -2.29 15.21
C ALA A 98 -14.93 -3.56 15.39
N LEU A 99 -13.70 -3.56 14.88
CA LEU A 99 -12.76 -4.68 15.05
C LEU A 99 -12.28 -4.81 16.50
N GLN A 100 -12.07 -3.70 17.21
CA GLN A 100 -11.77 -3.73 18.64
C GLN A 100 -12.91 -4.33 19.46
N SER A 101 -14.16 -3.94 19.19
CA SER A 101 -15.35 -4.55 19.80
C SER A 101 -15.45 -6.04 19.47
N PHE A 102 -15.16 -6.43 18.24
CA PHE A 102 -15.13 -7.84 17.84
C PHE A 102 -14.09 -8.64 18.62
N ILE A 103 -12.85 -8.13 18.73
CA ILE A 103 -11.78 -8.79 19.47
C ILE A 103 -12.13 -8.92 20.95
N LYS A 104 -12.79 -7.90 21.53
CA LYS A 104 -13.14 -7.87 22.95
C LYS A 104 -14.33 -8.77 23.30
N ASP A 105 -15.42 -8.64 22.53
CA ASP A 105 -16.73 -9.17 22.89
C ASP A 105 -17.24 -10.22 21.89
N GLY A 106 -16.49 -10.51 20.82
CA GLY A 106 -16.86 -11.48 19.78
C GLY A 106 -18.01 -11.04 18.87
N THR A 107 -18.44 -9.78 18.95
CA THR A 107 -19.62 -9.27 18.24
C THR A 107 -19.32 -8.00 17.46
N VAL A 108 -20.02 -7.83 16.33
CA VAL A 108 -20.01 -6.62 15.50
C VAL A 108 -21.45 -6.26 15.15
N ASP A 109 -21.84 -5.00 15.36
CA ASP A 109 -23.08 -4.47 14.81
C ASP A 109 -22.90 -4.10 13.34
N VAL A 110 -23.09 -5.09 12.47
CA VAL A 110 -22.95 -4.93 11.01
C VAL A 110 -23.96 -3.95 10.42
N LYS A 111 -25.13 -3.76 11.05
CA LYS A 111 -26.13 -2.80 10.58
C LYS A 111 -25.67 -1.37 10.84
N ASN A 112 -25.11 -1.14 12.03
CA ASN A 112 -24.54 0.16 12.37
C ASN A 112 -23.27 0.47 11.55
N LEU A 113 -22.44 -0.54 11.24
CA LEU A 113 -21.29 -0.40 10.34
C LEU A 113 -21.72 0.09 8.95
N GLU A 114 -22.71 -0.57 8.35
CA GLU A 114 -23.27 -0.19 7.04
C GLU A 114 -23.90 1.21 7.08
N ALA A 115 -24.62 1.57 8.14
CA ALA A 115 -25.22 2.90 8.29
C ALA A 115 -24.15 4.01 8.35
N GLN A 116 -23.05 3.78 9.09
CA GLN A 116 -21.92 4.70 9.15
C GLN A 116 -21.21 4.82 7.81
N ALA A 117 -20.98 3.69 7.12
CA ALA A 117 -20.40 3.69 5.78
C ALA A 117 -21.24 4.55 4.81
N LYS A 118 -22.55 4.30 4.71
CA LYS A 118 -23.45 5.10 3.85
C LYS A 118 -23.37 6.59 4.13
N THR A 119 -23.33 6.97 5.40
CA THR A 119 -23.23 8.38 5.81
C THR A 119 -21.91 9.01 5.38
N LEU A 120 -20.78 8.31 5.58
CA LEU A 120 -19.45 8.81 5.21
C LEU A 120 -19.28 8.94 3.70
N TYR A 121 -19.69 7.93 2.92
CA TYR A 121 -19.51 7.93 1.48
C TYR A 121 -20.49 8.86 0.75
N ALA A 122 -21.67 9.15 1.31
CA ALA A 122 -22.59 10.14 0.75
C ALA A 122 -22.09 11.61 0.90
N ALA A 123 -21.05 11.85 1.70
CA ALA A 123 -20.49 13.18 1.95
C ALA A 123 -19.27 13.53 1.08
N GLN A 124 -18.85 12.63 0.19
CA GLN A 124 -17.80 12.83 -0.83
C GLN A 124 -18.42 13.35 -2.13
#